data_AF-A0A4R1AN17-F1
#
_entry.id   AF-A0A4R1AN17-F1
#
_cell.length_a   1.000
_cell.length_b   1.000
_cell.length_c   1.000
_cell.angle_alpha   90.00
_cell.angle_beta   90.00
_cell.angle_gamma   90.00
#
_symmetry.space_group_name_H-M   'P 1'
#
loop_
_entity.id
_entity.type
_entity.pdbx_description
1 polymer ?
#
loop_
_entity_poly.entity_id
_entity_poly.type
_entity_poly.pdbx_seq_one_letter_code
_entity_poly.pdbx_strand_id
1 'polypeptide(L)'
;MAKSVHGQILLDGGGLGGRLAQIFLSSCNQSQGICPDLFGRGAKVGPSAAQVCYFSGTVETKSSPETRRPPADRAVLTQLVRSRPSTRTRLAAETGMSAATVSRAVDHLVEAGVVREGAAVVAGTRGRRAVTLDLDASRGVVVGVDLGATSTRLLAADLVATPVAVRELDTATGLDAPDLAAWLAELVLALAEGSAPLLAVSLGLPGAVQSDGPVVTNANNLPQVEDPAFVRVLRERLGVDLHVLNDADLALLGEQSFGAARGAAAAAILTFGTGLGGALARQGVLVQGPHGVVGEFGQLPVGPLGTRLEHMVTGPGIMRRAAEAGLALSSPADLFTSTAPAVASMRAQFDGALVIALTAVTVAAEPDVLVLGGRLAPSLAPHLPAYEAAVAHHVHCTPRLAPAALGSYSGACGAVVAALRGCYRDLGVDEDALGDVPMGAALDLDALEAVRA
;
A
#
# COMPACT_ATOMS: atom_id res chain seq x y z
N MET A 1 38.16 35.93 -9.25
CA MET A 1 37.95 37.17 -8.48
C MET A 1 36.80 37.96 -9.11
N ALA A 2 35.64 38.00 -8.47
CA ALA A 2 34.63 39.05 -8.68
C ALA A 2 33.66 39.00 -7.49
N LYS A 3 33.68 40.08 -6.69
CA LYS A 3 32.78 40.33 -5.56
C LYS A 3 31.46 40.87 -6.12
N SER A 4 30.32 40.46 -5.57
CA SER A 4 29.07 41.23 -5.69
C SER A 4 28.80 41.99 -4.40
N VAL A 5 28.42 43.25 -4.58
CA VAL A 5 28.12 44.27 -3.58
C VAL A 5 26.61 44.40 -3.48
N HIS A 6 26.11 44.64 -2.26
CA HIS A 6 24.72 44.91 -1.93
C HIS A 6 24.13 46.13 -2.68
N GLY A 7 22.86 46.02 -3.06
CA GLY A 7 22.00 47.15 -3.43
C GLY A 7 20.67 47.05 -2.71
N GLN A 8 20.47 47.94 -1.73
CA GLN A 8 19.16 48.28 -1.16
C GLN A 8 18.38 49.16 -2.15
N ILE A 9 17.06 48.95 -2.22
CA ILE A 9 16.13 49.99 -2.67
C ILE A 9 15.14 50.22 -1.53
N LEU A 10 15.21 51.42 -0.95
CA LEU A 10 14.21 52.00 -0.06
C LEU A 10 12.93 52.30 -0.85
N LEU A 11 11.77 52.05 -0.24
CA LEU A 11 10.56 52.81 -0.55
C LEU A 11 10.11 53.54 0.72
N ASP A 12 10.05 54.86 0.58
CA ASP A 12 9.61 55.86 1.54
C ASP A 12 8.13 55.72 1.89
N GLY A 13 7.82 56.10 3.13
CA GLY A 13 6.49 56.05 3.72
C GLY A 13 5.54 57.20 3.32
N GLY A 14 4.26 57.01 3.62
CA GLY A 14 3.26 58.07 3.58
C GLY A 14 1.82 57.59 3.60
N GLY A 15 1.22 57.50 4.80
CA GLY A 15 -0.19 57.92 4.97
C GLY A 15 -1.22 56.88 5.41
N LEU A 16 -1.66 57.02 6.68
CA LEU A 16 -2.95 56.66 7.30
C LEU A 16 -3.42 55.19 7.15
N GLY A 17 -3.51 54.36 8.20
CA GLY A 17 -3.97 54.67 9.56
C GLY A 17 -5.49 54.54 9.65
N GLY A 18 -6.00 53.31 9.80
CA GLY A 18 -7.37 53.05 10.25
C GLY A 18 -8.13 51.99 9.45
N ARG A 19 -8.33 50.83 10.09
CA ARG A 19 -9.20 49.69 9.73
C ARG A 19 -8.61 48.68 8.75
N LEU A 20 -8.06 47.59 9.30
CA LEU A 20 -8.23 46.18 8.90
C LEU A 20 -7.13 45.30 9.54
N ALA A 21 -7.10 45.27 10.87
CA ALA A 21 -6.33 44.28 11.63
C ALA A 21 -7.12 43.91 12.89
N GLN A 22 -8.34 43.41 12.68
CA GLN A 22 -9.16 42.72 13.67
C GLN A 22 -10.20 41.91 12.89
N ILE A 23 -9.84 40.67 12.55
CA ILE A 23 -10.66 39.47 12.34
C ILE A 23 -9.61 38.40 11.99
N PHE A 24 -9.14 37.69 13.02
CA PHE A 24 -8.43 36.39 13.01
C PHE A 24 -7.63 36.34 14.31
N LEU A 25 -8.35 36.17 15.42
CA LEU A 25 -7.89 35.66 16.72
C LEU A 25 -9.02 35.90 17.75
N SER A 26 -10.12 35.17 17.59
CA SER A 26 -11.13 34.98 18.65
C SER A 26 -12.09 33.87 18.22
N SER A 27 -11.68 32.62 18.44
CA SER A 27 -12.55 31.48 18.80
C SER A 27 -11.70 30.21 18.89
N CYS A 28 -10.80 30.19 19.88
CA CYS A 28 -10.23 28.95 20.38
C CYS A 28 -9.94 29.16 21.87
N ASN A 29 -11.01 29.20 22.66
CA ASN A 29 -10.91 29.08 24.11
C ASN A 29 -12.24 28.49 24.63
N GLN A 30 -12.13 27.42 25.43
CA GLN A 30 -13.13 26.41 25.84
C GLN A 30 -13.03 25.15 24.96
N SER A 31 -12.47 24.01 25.38
CA SER A 31 -12.40 23.40 26.72
C SER A 31 -11.18 22.47 26.89
N GLN A 32 -10.55 22.61 28.07
CA GLN A 32 -9.67 21.73 28.87
C GLN A 32 -9.47 20.26 28.40
N GLY A 33 -8.28 19.65 28.47
CA GLY A 33 -7.00 20.07 29.04
C GLY A 33 -5.92 19.00 28.82
N ILE A 34 -4.66 19.41 28.72
CA ILE A 34 -3.47 18.54 28.77
C ILE A 34 -2.34 19.32 29.49
N CYS A 35 -1.66 18.64 30.43
CA CYS A 35 -0.55 19.13 31.24
C CYS A 35 0.60 19.77 30.44
N PRO A 36 1.22 20.86 30.93
CA PRO A 36 2.49 21.35 30.40
C PRO A 36 3.65 20.89 31.27
N ASP A 37 4.52 20.04 30.74
CA ASP A 37 5.91 19.92 31.20
C ASP A 37 6.72 19.24 30.11
N LEU A 38 7.23 20.03 29.15
CA LEU A 38 8.29 19.59 28.23
C LEU A 38 8.84 20.76 27.40
N PHE A 39 9.20 21.90 28.02
CA PHE A 39 10.11 22.85 27.38
C PHE A 39 11.09 23.46 28.39
N GLY A 40 12.11 22.66 28.72
CA GLY A 40 13.36 23.14 29.29
C GLY A 40 14.21 23.84 28.22
N ARG A 41 14.43 25.15 28.45
CA ARG A 41 15.39 26.08 27.85
C ARG A 41 16.40 25.53 26.82
N GLY A 42 16.36 26.12 25.62
CA GLY A 42 17.55 26.43 24.83
C GLY A 42 17.88 25.49 23.67
N ALA A 43 17.25 25.68 22.52
CA ALA A 43 17.78 25.21 21.24
C ALA A 43 17.53 26.26 20.14
N LYS A 44 18.62 26.71 19.51
CA LYS A 44 18.59 27.59 18.34
C LYS A 44 18.07 26.79 17.14
N VAL A 45 17.02 27.28 16.48
CA VAL A 45 16.50 26.67 15.25
C VAL A 45 17.23 27.30 14.06
N GLY A 46 17.98 26.48 13.32
CA GLY A 46 18.55 26.83 12.01
C GLY A 46 17.62 26.38 10.87
N PRO A 47 17.71 26.96 9.66
CA PRO A 47 16.76 26.72 8.59
C PRO A 47 17.25 25.60 7.67
N SER A 48 16.79 24.36 7.86
CA SER A 48 16.65 23.36 6.80
C SER A 48 16.10 22.05 7.35
N ALA A 49 14.83 21.76 7.07
CA ALA A 49 14.27 20.44 6.80
C ALA A 49 12.75 20.59 6.86
N ALA A 50 12.10 20.64 5.70
CA ALA A 50 10.69 20.30 5.63
C ALA A 50 10.61 18.80 5.95
N GLN A 51 10.44 18.47 7.23
CA GLN A 51 10.07 17.13 7.66
C GLN A 51 8.65 16.89 7.15
N VAL A 52 8.54 16.15 6.05
CA VAL A 52 7.31 15.43 5.73
C VAL A 52 7.12 14.43 6.86
N CYS A 53 6.10 14.65 7.69
CA CYS A 53 5.75 13.75 8.78
C CYS A 53 5.23 12.44 8.17
N TYR A 54 6.09 11.43 8.08
CA TYR A 54 5.64 10.05 7.97
C TYR A 54 5.07 9.66 9.33
N PHE A 55 3.74 9.54 9.42
CA PHE A 55 3.09 9.04 10.61
C PHE A 55 3.15 7.51 10.54
N SER A 56 4.08 6.90 11.27
CA SER A 56 4.01 5.48 11.57
C SER A 56 2.86 5.27 12.55
N GLY A 57 1.72 4.80 12.05
CA GLY A 57 0.62 4.34 12.89
C GLY A 57 1.16 3.30 13.87
N THR A 58 1.26 3.67 15.13
CA THR A 58 1.60 2.75 16.22
C THR A 58 0.30 2.15 16.71
N VAL A 59 -0.02 0.95 16.22
CA VAL A 59 -0.93 0.06 16.96
C VAL A 59 -0.17 -0.34 18.22
N GLU A 60 -0.74 -0.09 19.41
CA GLU A 60 -0.21 -0.65 20.66
C GLU A 60 -0.25 -2.18 20.56
N THR A 61 0.85 -2.78 20.12
CA THR A 61 1.05 -4.22 20.20
C THR A 61 1.56 -4.55 21.60
N LYS A 62 0.92 -5.52 22.26
CA LYS A 62 1.52 -6.18 23.43
C LYS A 62 2.88 -6.71 22.98
N SER A 63 3.98 -6.15 23.47
CA SER A 63 5.33 -6.59 23.09
C SER A 63 5.48 -8.10 23.34
N SER A 64 5.54 -8.89 22.28
CA SER A 64 5.78 -10.34 22.37
C SER A 64 7.21 -10.57 22.87
N PRO A 65 7.54 -11.74 23.48
CA PRO A 65 8.90 -12.07 23.90
C PRO A 65 9.93 -11.97 22.76
N GLU A 66 9.48 -12.15 21.51
CA GLU A 66 10.31 -12.10 20.30
C GLU A 66 10.69 -10.68 19.87
N THR A 67 9.92 -9.65 20.24
CA THR A 67 10.28 -8.23 20.00
C THR A 67 11.47 -7.74 20.86
N ARG A 68 11.89 -8.52 21.88
CA ARG A 68 13.03 -8.23 22.77
C ARG A 68 14.32 -8.96 22.38
N ARG A 69 14.49 -9.32 21.10
CA ARG A 69 15.73 -9.95 20.64
C ARG A 69 16.97 -9.09 20.93
N PRO A 70 18.12 -9.71 21.22
CA PRO A 70 19.40 -9.01 21.28
C PRO A 70 19.63 -8.16 20.02
N PRO A 71 20.26 -6.98 20.11
CA PRO A 71 20.51 -6.13 18.94
C PRO A 71 21.25 -6.83 17.79
N ALA A 72 22.14 -7.78 18.12
CA ALA A 72 22.86 -8.58 17.13
C ALA A 72 21.92 -9.50 16.34
N ASP A 73 21.02 -10.22 17.03
CA ASP A 73 20.05 -11.14 16.43
C ASP A 73 19.09 -10.37 15.52
N ARG A 74 18.61 -9.21 15.98
CA ARG A 74 17.79 -8.30 15.18
C ARG A 74 18.50 -7.85 13.91
N ALA A 75 19.71 -7.30 14.02
CA ALA A 75 20.45 -6.81 12.84
C ALA A 75 20.73 -7.94 11.82
N VAL A 76 21.08 -9.14 12.30
CA VAL A 76 21.29 -10.32 11.46
C VAL A 76 20.00 -10.77 10.80
N LEU A 77 18.88 -10.80 11.54
CA LEU A 77 17.57 -11.16 11.00
C LEU A 77 17.10 -10.15 9.95
N THR A 78 17.16 -8.85 10.25
CA THR A 78 16.84 -7.76 9.32
C THR A 78 17.62 -7.93 8.01
N GLN A 79 18.94 -8.16 8.11
CA GLN A 79 19.76 -8.35 6.91
C GLN A 79 19.43 -9.64 6.16
N LEU A 80 19.13 -10.72 6.88
CA LEU A 80 18.72 -11.98 6.27
C LEU A 80 17.41 -11.81 5.48
N VAL A 81 16.39 -11.14 6.01
CA VAL A 81 15.12 -10.93 5.28
C VAL A 81 15.34 -10.10 4.00
N ARG A 82 16.29 -9.15 4.01
CA ARG A 82 16.65 -8.35 2.83
C ARG A 82 17.46 -9.11 1.78
N SER A 83 18.35 -10.02 2.18
CA SER A 83 19.32 -10.66 1.27
C SER A 83 19.21 -12.19 1.17
N ARG A 84 18.11 -12.76 1.65
CA ARG A 84 17.85 -14.21 1.62
C ARG A 84 17.71 -14.75 0.18
N PRO A 85 18.10 -16.03 -0.03
CA PRO A 85 18.85 -16.85 0.91
C PRO A 85 20.31 -16.33 1.04
N SER A 86 20.88 -16.40 2.26
CA SER A 86 22.18 -15.79 2.56
C SER A 86 23.17 -16.79 3.21
N THR A 87 24.33 -16.32 3.65
CA THR A 87 25.33 -17.13 4.39
C THR A 87 25.90 -16.33 5.55
N ARG A 88 26.42 -16.98 6.60
CA ARG A 88 27.07 -16.27 7.73
C ARG A 88 28.14 -15.29 7.27
N THR A 89 28.94 -15.65 6.26
CA THR A 89 29.99 -14.79 5.69
C THR A 89 29.40 -13.55 5.03
N ARG A 90 28.33 -13.71 4.24
CA ARG A 90 27.65 -12.60 3.57
C ARG A 90 26.98 -11.68 4.58
N LEU A 91 26.27 -12.25 5.56
CA LEU A 91 25.65 -11.49 6.65
C LEU A 91 26.68 -10.69 7.45
N ALA A 92 27.85 -11.27 7.76
CA ALA A 92 28.93 -10.54 8.42
C ALA A 92 29.45 -9.36 7.57
N ALA A 93 29.61 -9.55 6.27
CA ALA A 93 30.04 -8.49 5.37
C ALA A 93 29.01 -7.35 5.24
N GLU A 94 27.71 -7.70 5.12
CA GLU A 94 26.63 -6.73 4.91
C GLU A 94 26.23 -5.99 6.20
N THR A 95 26.27 -6.67 7.35
CA THR A 95 26.00 -6.04 8.66
C THR A 95 27.21 -5.28 9.23
N GLY A 96 28.42 -5.52 8.72
CA GLY A 96 29.66 -4.96 9.27
C GLY A 96 30.08 -5.56 10.62
N MET A 97 29.43 -6.63 11.06
CA MET A 97 29.70 -7.28 12.34
C MET A 97 30.84 -8.31 12.24
N SER A 98 31.47 -8.64 13.38
CA SER A 98 32.48 -9.70 13.41
C SER A 98 31.86 -11.08 13.13
N ALA A 99 32.59 -11.95 12.44
CA ALA A 99 32.13 -13.31 12.11
C ALA A 99 31.68 -14.12 13.34
N ALA A 100 32.35 -13.93 14.49
CA ALA A 100 31.97 -14.57 15.75
C ALA A 100 30.65 -14.03 16.33
N THR A 101 30.31 -12.76 16.09
CA THR A 101 29.04 -12.19 16.54
C THR A 101 27.90 -12.64 15.65
N VAL A 102 28.09 -12.63 14.32
CA VAL A 102 27.09 -13.18 13.39
C VAL A 102 26.86 -14.66 13.62
N SER A 103 27.90 -15.45 13.86
CA SER A 103 27.73 -16.89 14.11
C SER A 103 26.86 -17.14 15.34
N ARG A 104 27.15 -16.47 16.47
CA ARG A 104 26.33 -16.57 17.69
C ARG A 104 24.87 -16.14 17.47
N ALA A 105 24.66 -15.02 16.78
CA ALA A 105 23.32 -14.52 16.48
C ALA A 105 22.54 -15.49 15.58
N VAL A 106 23.18 -16.05 14.55
CA VAL A 106 22.56 -17.07 13.70
C VAL A 106 22.25 -18.33 14.52
N ASP A 107 23.16 -18.78 15.37
CA ASP A 107 22.95 -19.97 16.19
C ASP A 107 21.74 -19.78 17.13
N HIS A 108 21.59 -18.61 17.77
CA HIS A 108 20.39 -18.28 18.55
C HIS A 108 19.11 -18.28 17.69
N LEU A 109 19.17 -17.71 16.48
CA LEU A 109 18.01 -17.66 15.58
C LEU A 109 17.61 -19.06 15.08
N VAL A 110 18.58 -19.96 14.88
CA VAL A 110 18.35 -21.36 14.52
C VAL A 110 17.78 -22.14 15.71
N GLU A 111 18.33 -21.96 16.91
CA GLU A 111 17.82 -22.58 18.14
C GLU A 111 16.39 -22.12 18.46
N ALA A 112 16.06 -20.86 18.19
CA ALA A 112 14.70 -20.33 18.29
C ALA A 112 13.77 -20.78 17.15
N GLY A 113 14.27 -21.54 16.17
CA GLY A 113 13.54 -22.03 15.01
C GLY A 113 13.08 -20.92 14.06
N VAL A 114 13.72 -19.74 14.06
CA VAL A 114 13.39 -18.59 13.19
C VAL A 114 14.10 -18.72 11.85
N VAL A 115 15.34 -19.21 11.90
CA VAL A 115 16.22 -19.39 10.76
C VAL A 115 16.50 -20.87 10.60
N ARG A 116 16.56 -21.34 9.35
CA ARG A 116 16.96 -22.71 9.02
C ARG A 116 18.26 -22.70 8.21
N GLU A 117 19.04 -23.74 8.42
CA GLU A 117 20.22 -24.04 7.61
C GLU A 117 19.82 -24.89 6.40
N GLY A 118 20.18 -24.43 5.21
CA GLY A 118 19.92 -25.10 3.94
C GLY A 118 21.12 -25.89 3.41
N ALA A 119 21.06 -26.28 2.15
CA ALA A 119 22.14 -27.01 1.50
C ALA A 119 23.46 -26.21 1.49
N ALA A 120 24.58 -26.93 1.46
CA ALA A 120 25.90 -26.33 1.32
C ALA A 120 26.11 -25.86 -0.13
N VAL A 121 26.35 -24.55 -0.29
CA VAL A 121 26.69 -23.92 -1.58
C VAL A 121 28.20 -23.69 -1.67
N VAL A 122 28.75 -23.75 -2.87
CA VAL A 122 30.17 -23.41 -3.10
C VAL A 122 30.28 -21.89 -3.17
N ALA A 123 30.87 -21.27 -2.14
CA ALA A 123 31.10 -19.83 -2.12
C ALA A 123 32.53 -19.51 -2.61
N GLY A 124 32.63 -18.86 -3.78
CA GLY A 124 33.86 -18.25 -4.30
C GLY A 124 34.93 -19.20 -4.89
N THR A 125 36.02 -18.60 -5.40
CA THR A 125 37.11 -19.24 -6.16
C THR A 125 37.97 -20.25 -5.40
N ARG A 126 37.85 -20.33 -4.06
CA ARG A 126 38.62 -21.26 -3.21
C ARG A 126 37.83 -22.44 -2.66
N GLY A 127 36.59 -22.68 -3.12
CA GLY A 127 35.89 -23.95 -2.90
C GLY A 127 35.45 -24.26 -1.46
N ARG A 128 35.37 -23.26 -0.56
CA ARG A 128 34.86 -23.51 0.79
C ARG A 128 33.34 -23.61 0.74
N ARG A 129 32.80 -24.76 1.15
CA ARG A 129 31.35 -25.00 1.25
C ARG A 129 30.77 -24.09 2.34
N ALA A 130 29.87 -23.19 1.97
CA ALA A 130 29.12 -22.32 2.88
C ALA A 130 27.70 -22.86 3.02
N VAL A 131 27.19 -22.90 4.24
CA VAL A 131 25.81 -23.32 4.52
C VAL A 131 24.88 -22.14 4.24
N THR A 132 23.79 -22.41 3.51
CA THR A 132 22.77 -21.39 3.21
C THR A 132 21.92 -21.14 4.44
N LEU A 133 21.50 -19.90 4.65
CA LEU A 133 20.57 -19.50 5.70
C LEU A 133 19.33 -18.90 5.08
N ASP A 134 18.17 -19.24 5.62
CA ASP A 134 16.87 -18.68 5.23
C ASP A 134 15.92 -18.66 6.43
N LEU A 135 14.78 -17.98 6.29
CA LEU A 135 13.71 -18.10 7.27
C LEU A 135 13.13 -19.52 7.28
N ASP A 136 12.73 -19.96 8.45
CA ASP A 136 11.98 -21.20 8.58
C ASP A 136 10.51 -21.00 8.17
N ALA A 137 10.23 -21.30 6.91
CA ALA A 137 8.89 -21.22 6.33
C ALA A 137 7.87 -22.15 7.01
N SER A 138 8.32 -23.19 7.74
CA SER A 138 7.42 -24.14 8.42
C SER A 138 6.78 -23.57 9.68
N ARG A 139 7.24 -22.41 10.16
CA ARG A 139 6.68 -21.75 11.36
C ARG A 139 5.22 -21.35 11.21
N GLY A 140 4.77 -21.09 9.99
CA GLY A 140 3.41 -20.70 9.76
C GLY A 140 3.17 -20.05 8.41
N VAL A 141 1.90 -19.77 8.17
CA VAL A 141 1.41 -19.07 6.99
C VAL A 141 0.70 -17.78 7.40
N VAL A 142 0.61 -16.86 6.45
CA VAL A 142 -0.27 -15.70 6.54
C VAL A 142 -1.35 -15.80 5.47
N VAL A 143 -2.48 -15.14 5.70
CA VAL A 143 -3.54 -15.02 4.68
C VAL A 143 -3.77 -13.56 4.35
N GLY A 144 -3.65 -13.23 3.06
CA GLY A 144 -4.09 -11.97 2.50
C GLY A 144 -5.48 -12.09 1.89
N VAL A 145 -6.35 -11.14 2.18
CA VAL A 145 -7.72 -11.09 1.66
C VAL A 145 -7.94 -9.76 0.94
N ASP A 146 -8.49 -9.82 -0.27
CA ASP A 146 -9.08 -8.70 -0.99
C ASP A 146 -10.60 -8.93 -1.07
N LEU A 147 -11.36 -8.22 -0.24
CA LEU A 147 -12.82 -8.33 -0.16
C LEU A 147 -13.46 -7.19 -0.95
N GLY A 148 -13.84 -7.46 -2.20
CA GLY A 148 -14.64 -6.54 -3.01
C GLY A 148 -16.14 -6.80 -2.86
N ALA A 149 -16.97 -5.88 -3.37
CA ALA A 149 -18.43 -6.02 -3.36
C ALA A 149 -18.95 -7.19 -4.21
N THR A 150 -18.21 -7.60 -5.24
CA THR A 150 -18.64 -8.65 -6.18
C THR A 150 -17.79 -9.90 -6.09
N SER A 151 -16.50 -9.76 -5.77
CA SER A 151 -15.55 -10.86 -5.74
C SER A 151 -14.64 -10.72 -4.53
N THR A 152 -14.33 -11.86 -3.91
CA THR A 152 -13.38 -12.00 -2.82
C THR A 152 -12.21 -12.86 -3.29
N ARG A 153 -10.99 -12.43 -2.99
CA ARG A 153 -9.76 -13.19 -3.27
C ARG A 153 -9.00 -13.42 -1.98
N LEU A 154 -8.59 -14.66 -1.78
CA LEU A 154 -7.80 -15.07 -0.63
C LEU A 154 -6.52 -15.72 -1.12
N LEU A 155 -5.41 -15.39 -0.46
CA LEU A 155 -4.10 -15.93 -0.75
C LEU A 155 -3.40 -16.31 0.56
N ALA A 156 -3.10 -17.59 0.72
CA ALA A 156 -2.23 -18.08 1.77
C ALA A 156 -0.79 -18.13 1.27
N ALA A 157 0.16 -17.65 2.06
CA ALA A 157 1.58 -17.72 1.76
C ALA A 157 2.40 -18.02 3.02
N ASP A 158 3.54 -18.68 2.84
CA ASP A 158 4.48 -18.91 3.93
C ASP A 158 5.26 -17.63 4.31
N LEU A 159 6.09 -17.71 5.37
CA LEU A 159 6.96 -16.61 5.80
C LEU A 159 8.03 -16.21 4.77
N VAL A 160 8.16 -16.96 3.67
CA VAL A 160 9.04 -16.63 2.56
C VAL A 160 8.30 -16.09 1.34
N ALA A 161 7.01 -15.77 1.50
CA ALA A 161 6.11 -15.30 0.45
C ALA A 161 5.91 -16.33 -0.68
N THR A 162 6.19 -17.62 -0.44
CA THR A 162 5.78 -18.69 -1.35
C THR A 162 4.28 -18.90 -1.22
N PRO A 163 3.53 -18.89 -2.33
CA PRO A 163 2.09 -19.10 -2.28
C PRO A 163 1.82 -20.58 -1.92
N VAL A 164 0.89 -20.77 -0.99
CA VAL A 164 0.49 -22.09 -0.47
C VAL A 164 -0.85 -22.51 -1.06
N ALA A 165 -1.81 -21.58 -1.10
CA ALA A 165 -3.12 -21.80 -1.67
C ALA A 165 -3.73 -20.46 -2.09
N VAL A 166 -4.48 -20.46 -3.19
CA VAL A 166 -5.26 -19.29 -3.63
C VAL A 166 -6.70 -19.67 -3.91
N ARG A 167 -7.62 -18.77 -3.57
CA ARG A 167 -9.04 -18.94 -3.85
C ARG A 167 -9.66 -17.63 -4.31
N GLU A 168 -10.49 -17.69 -5.34
CA GLU A 168 -11.31 -16.58 -5.82
C GLU A 168 -12.76 -17.04 -5.93
N LEU A 169 -13.68 -16.22 -5.44
CA LEU A 169 -15.11 -16.52 -5.44
C LEU A 169 -15.94 -15.24 -5.43
N ASP A 170 -17.24 -15.37 -5.71
CA ASP A 170 -18.19 -14.27 -5.56
C ASP A 170 -18.37 -13.92 -4.09
N THR A 171 -18.45 -12.62 -3.80
CA THR A 171 -18.72 -12.13 -2.45
C THR A 171 -20.15 -12.47 -2.06
N ALA A 172 -20.33 -13.01 -0.84
CA ALA A 172 -21.66 -13.35 -0.34
C ALA A 172 -22.59 -12.13 -0.31
N THR A 173 -23.84 -12.33 -0.73
CA THR A 173 -24.86 -11.27 -0.80
C THR A 173 -25.97 -11.52 0.22
N GLY A 174 -26.64 -10.45 0.64
CA GLY A 174 -27.77 -10.54 1.58
C GLY A 174 -27.39 -10.83 3.03
N LEU A 175 -26.09 -10.89 3.36
CA LEU A 175 -25.59 -11.01 4.73
C LEU A 175 -25.51 -9.65 5.41
N ASP A 176 -25.78 -9.63 6.71
CA ASP A 176 -25.44 -8.49 7.56
C ASP A 176 -23.94 -8.50 7.93
N ALA A 177 -23.50 -7.53 8.72
CA ALA A 177 -22.08 -7.37 9.06
C ALA A 177 -21.49 -8.56 9.86
N PRO A 178 -22.10 -9.03 10.95
CA PRO A 178 -21.66 -10.26 11.63
C PRO A 178 -21.62 -11.50 10.75
N ASP A 179 -22.65 -11.72 9.92
CA ASP A 179 -22.73 -12.91 9.06
C ASP A 179 -21.69 -12.87 7.92
N LEU A 180 -21.45 -11.68 7.33
CA LEU A 180 -20.38 -11.50 6.34
C LEU A 180 -19.01 -11.77 6.96
N ALA A 181 -18.77 -11.30 8.19
CA ALA A 181 -17.54 -11.57 8.93
C ALA A 181 -17.37 -13.07 9.24
N ALA A 182 -18.45 -13.75 9.64
CA ALA A 182 -18.47 -15.19 9.88
C ALA A 182 -18.12 -15.99 8.62
N TRP A 183 -18.79 -15.67 7.51
CA TRP A 183 -18.53 -16.26 6.19
C TRP A 183 -17.06 -16.08 5.78
N LEU A 184 -16.51 -14.86 5.92
CA LEU A 184 -15.13 -14.61 5.54
C LEU A 184 -14.14 -15.37 6.44
N ALA A 185 -14.40 -15.42 7.76
CA ALA A 185 -13.54 -16.17 8.69
C ALA A 185 -13.48 -17.66 8.33
N GLU A 186 -14.63 -18.26 7.98
CA GLU A 186 -14.70 -19.66 7.55
C GLU A 186 -13.87 -19.91 6.29
N LEU A 187 -13.91 -19.00 5.32
CA LEU A 187 -13.09 -19.10 4.10
C LEU A 187 -11.59 -19.00 4.39
N VAL A 188 -11.19 -18.07 5.26
CA VAL A 188 -9.79 -17.89 5.66
C VAL A 188 -9.27 -19.13 6.38
N LEU A 189 -10.03 -19.65 7.35
CA LEU A 189 -9.65 -20.83 8.11
C LEU A 189 -9.59 -22.07 7.23
N ALA A 190 -10.55 -22.24 6.31
CA ALA A 190 -10.55 -23.34 5.35
C ALA A 190 -9.36 -23.26 4.38
N LEU A 191 -8.96 -22.05 3.94
CA LEU A 191 -7.80 -21.90 3.07
C LEU A 191 -6.48 -22.23 3.77
N ALA A 192 -6.39 -21.93 5.07
CA ALA A 192 -5.22 -22.25 5.89
C ALA A 192 -5.22 -23.70 6.41
N GLU A 193 -6.33 -24.44 6.26
CA GLU A 193 -6.45 -25.81 6.76
C GLU A 193 -5.44 -26.74 6.07
N GLY A 194 -4.78 -27.60 6.84
CA GLY A 194 -3.77 -28.53 6.33
C GLY A 194 -2.41 -27.87 5.98
N SER A 195 -2.26 -26.56 6.20
CA SER A 195 -0.98 -25.85 6.08
C SER A 195 -0.27 -25.71 7.44
N ALA A 196 0.81 -24.94 7.49
CA ALA A 196 1.45 -24.55 8.76
C ALA A 196 0.52 -23.64 9.59
N PRO A 197 0.79 -23.39 10.88
CA PRO A 197 -0.09 -22.55 11.71
C PRO A 197 -0.37 -21.17 11.08
N LEU A 198 -1.63 -20.72 11.11
CA LEU A 198 -1.98 -19.37 10.68
C LEU A 198 -1.42 -18.36 11.69
N LEU A 199 -0.60 -17.42 11.21
CA LEU A 199 0.08 -16.42 12.06
C LEU A 199 -0.63 -15.07 12.06
N ALA A 200 -1.07 -14.62 10.88
CA ALA A 200 -1.70 -13.31 10.71
C ALA A 200 -2.59 -13.29 9.47
N VAL A 201 -3.58 -12.39 9.51
CA VAL A 201 -4.46 -12.08 8.39
C VAL A 201 -4.40 -10.59 8.10
N SER A 202 -4.33 -10.24 6.82
CA SER A 202 -4.58 -8.86 6.38
C SER A 202 -5.76 -8.83 5.44
N LEU A 203 -6.59 -7.81 5.59
CA LEU A 203 -7.84 -7.62 4.87
C LEU A 203 -7.86 -6.27 4.15
N GLY A 204 -8.00 -6.30 2.84
CA GLY A 204 -8.31 -5.17 1.98
C GLY A 204 -9.80 -4.98 1.87
N LEU A 205 -10.25 -3.75 2.14
CA LEU A 205 -11.66 -3.35 2.07
C LEU A 205 -11.86 -2.16 1.15
N PRO A 206 -13.02 -2.05 0.48
CA PRO A 206 -13.42 -0.81 -0.15
C PRO A 206 -13.66 0.27 0.90
N GLY A 207 -13.46 1.52 0.50
CA GLY A 207 -13.69 2.69 1.35
C GLY A 207 -12.45 3.15 2.11
N ALA A 208 -12.59 4.25 2.84
CA ALA A 208 -11.55 4.86 3.63
C ALA A 208 -11.40 4.15 4.98
N VAL A 209 -10.21 3.61 5.22
CA VAL A 209 -9.84 2.94 6.47
C VAL A 209 -8.97 3.87 7.31
N GLN A 210 -9.35 4.09 8.57
CA GLN A 210 -8.58 4.93 9.49
C GLN A 210 -7.32 4.22 10.00
N SER A 211 -6.29 5.00 10.32
CA SER A 211 -4.98 4.46 10.73
C SER A 211 -4.89 4.09 12.21
N ASP A 212 -5.74 4.68 13.06
CA ASP A 212 -5.76 4.52 14.53
C ASP A 212 -6.73 3.42 15.01
N GLY A 213 -7.54 2.89 14.12
CA GLY A 213 -8.45 1.78 14.37
C GLY A 213 -9.18 1.37 13.08
N PRO A 214 -9.77 0.17 13.01
CA PRO A 214 -10.38 -0.33 11.79
C PRO A 214 -11.77 0.26 11.58
N VAL A 215 -11.89 1.59 11.65
CA VAL A 215 -13.09 2.31 11.23
C VAL A 215 -13.04 2.43 9.72
N VAL A 216 -14.07 1.89 9.07
CA VAL A 216 -14.25 1.94 7.62
C VAL A 216 -15.38 2.90 7.32
N THR A 217 -15.18 3.76 6.33
CA THR A 217 -16.20 4.72 5.87
C THR A 217 -16.20 4.80 4.35
N ASN A 218 -17.29 5.27 3.75
CA ASN A 218 -17.41 5.43 2.30
C ASN A 218 -17.31 4.11 1.50
N ALA A 219 -17.70 2.99 2.10
CA ALA A 219 -17.81 1.67 1.46
C ALA A 219 -19.20 1.48 0.83
N ASN A 220 -19.63 2.42 -0.03
CA ASN A 220 -21.01 2.47 -0.56
C ASN A 220 -21.47 1.18 -1.27
N ASN A 221 -20.53 0.41 -1.82
CA ASN A 221 -20.78 -0.85 -2.51
C ASN A 221 -20.78 -2.09 -1.59
N LEU A 222 -20.30 -1.97 -0.35
CA LEU A 222 -20.28 -3.03 0.66
C LEU A 222 -20.46 -2.42 2.07
N PRO A 223 -21.61 -1.80 2.37
CA PRO A 223 -21.80 -0.99 3.59
C PRO A 223 -21.66 -1.79 4.88
N GLN A 224 -21.79 -3.12 4.83
CA GLN A 224 -21.59 -4.02 5.98
C GLN A 224 -20.22 -3.83 6.64
N VAL A 225 -19.19 -3.45 5.88
CA VAL A 225 -17.84 -3.31 6.43
C VAL A 225 -17.65 -2.02 7.24
N GLU A 226 -18.58 -1.06 7.13
CA GLU A 226 -18.60 0.15 7.97
C GLU A 226 -19.13 -0.13 9.39
N ASP A 227 -19.89 -1.22 9.57
CA ASP A 227 -20.37 -1.62 10.89
C ASP A 227 -19.19 -2.18 11.72
N PRO A 228 -18.88 -1.59 12.89
CA PRO A 228 -17.81 -2.08 13.76
C PRO A 228 -17.94 -3.56 14.16
N ALA A 229 -19.15 -4.12 14.10
CA ALA A 229 -19.39 -5.54 14.34
C ALA A 229 -18.67 -6.44 13.32
N PHE A 230 -18.51 -6.00 12.06
CA PHE A 230 -17.81 -6.78 11.04
C PHE A 230 -16.38 -7.12 11.47
N VAL A 231 -15.57 -6.10 11.76
CA VAL A 231 -14.16 -6.30 12.14
C VAL A 231 -14.05 -6.99 13.50
N ARG A 232 -14.93 -6.67 14.46
CA ARG A 232 -14.94 -7.32 15.78
C ARG A 232 -15.17 -8.84 15.66
N VAL A 233 -16.24 -9.24 14.96
CA VAL A 233 -16.59 -10.66 14.80
C VAL A 233 -15.50 -11.40 14.02
N LEU A 234 -14.94 -10.75 13.00
CA LEU A 234 -13.85 -11.34 12.22
C LEU A 234 -12.60 -11.59 13.10
N ARG A 235 -12.21 -10.63 13.95
CA ARG A 235 -11.11 -10.80 14.91
C ARG A 235 -11.37 -11.94 15.89
N GLU A 236 -12.56 -11.98 16.48
CA GLU A 236 -12.95 -13.01 17.46
C GLU A 236 -12.90 -14.41 16.85
N ARG A 237 -13.31 -14.57 15.60
CA ARG A 237 -13.33 -15.86 14.90
C ARG A 237 -11.96 -16.31 14.41
N LEU A 238 -11.13 -15.39 13.94
CA LEU A 238 -9.80 -15.73 13.41
C LEU A 238 -8.80 -16.08 14.52
N GLY A 239 -8.88 -15.41 15.68
CA GLY A 239 -8.00 -15.68 16.83
C GLY A 239 -6.51 -15.35 16.60
N VAL A 240 -6.19 -14.64 15.52
CA VAL A 240 -4.85 -14.18 15.14
C VAL A 240 -4.87 -12.68 14.85
N ASP A 241 -3.68 -12.09 14.67
CA ASP A 241 -3.58 -10.67 14.34
C ASP A 241 -4.27 -10.36 13.00
N LEU A 242 -5.12 -9.33 13.02
CA LEU A 242 -5.89 -8.86 11.87
C LEU A 242 -5.54 -7.40 11.56
N HIS A 243 -4.90 -7.21 10.41
CA HIS A 243 -4.68 -5.90 9.82
C HIS A 243 -5.79 -5.58 8.82
N VAL A 244 -6.33 -4.36 8.88
CA VAL A 244 -7.37 -3.89 7.96
C VAL A 244 -6.83 -2.66 7.26
N LEU A 245 -6.86 -2.68 5.93
CA LEU A 245 -6.34 -1.61 5.08
C LEU A 245 -7.32 -1.37 3.91
N ASN A 246 -7.18 -0.21 3.26
CA ASN A 246 -7.86 0.05 2.01
C ASN A 246 -7.35 -0.91 0.91
N ASP A 247 -8.23 -1.31 0.01
CA ASP A 247 -7.94 -2.22 -1.11
C ASP A 247 -6.90 -1.66 -2.11
N ALA A 248 -6.95 -0.37 -2.44
CA ALA A 248 -5.96 0.28 -3.30
C ALA A 248 -4.58 0.39 -2.63
N ASP A 249 -4.54 0.65 -1.31
CA ASP A 249 -3.31 0.63 -0.51
C ASP A 249 -2.63 -0.75 -0.60
N LEU A 250 -3.39 -1.83 -0.40
CA LEU A 250 -2.87 -3.18 -0.54
C LEU A 250 -2.48 -3.48 -1.98
N ALA A 251 -3.28 -3.09 -2.96
CA ALA A 251 -2.93 -3.28 -4.36
C ALA A 251 -1.58 -2.63 -4.72
N LEU A 252 -1.30 -1.43 -4.19
CA LEU A 252 0.00 -0.79 -4.36
C LEU A 252 1.14 -1.55 -3.68
N LEU A 253 0.94 -2.05 -2.44
CA LEU A 253 1.93 -2.88 -1.76
C LEU A 253 2.26 -4.13 -2.57
N GLY A 254 1.25 -4.82 -3.11
CA GLY A 254 1.44 -5.99 -3.95
C GLY A 254 2.28 -5.66 -5.19
N GLU A 255 1.92 -4.58 -5.90
CA GLU A 255 2.64 -4.15 -7.10
C GLU A 255 4.06 -3.64 -6.81
N GLN A 256 4.31 -3.04 -5.64
CA GLN A 256 5.65 -2.63 -5.20
C GLN A 256 6.54 -3.82 -4.85
N SER A 257 5.99 -4.87 -4.24
CA SER A 257 6.77 -6.04 -3.85
C SER A 257 7.01 -6.98 -5.03
N PHE A 258 5.99 -7.25 -5.85
CA PHE A 258 6.03 -8.35 -6.83
C PHE A 258 5.59 -7.96 -8.25
N GLY A 259 5.05 -6.75 -8.44
CA GLY A 259 4.44 -6.35 -9.70
C GLY A 259 5.14 -5.21 -10.44
N ALA A 260 4.33 -4.38 -11.10
CA ALA A 260 4.75 -3.34 -12.04
C ALA A 260 5.50 -2.17 -11.38
N ALA A 261 5.39 -2.03 -10.06
CA ALA A 261 6.05 -0.99 -9.28
C ALA A 261 7.31 -1.47 -8.55
N ARG A 262 7.78 -2.69 -8.82
CA ARG A 262 8.98 -3.24 -8.19
C ARG A 262 10.22 -2.39 -8.47
N GLY A 263 10.94 -2.03 -7.42
CA GLY A 263 12.17 -1.24 -7.47
C GLY A 263 11.96 0.27 -7.62
N ALA A 264 10.72 0.75 -7.68
CA ALA A 264 10.41 2.18 -7.68
C ALA A 264 10.57 2.76 -6.27
N ALA A 265 11.22 3.93 -6.16
CA ALA A 265 11.37 4.64 -4.89
C ALA A 265 10.11 5.41 -4.54
N ALA A 266 9.37 5.90 -5.54
CA ALA A 266 8.03 6.45 -5.38
C ALA A 266 7.08 5.76 -6.37
N ALA A 267 5.93 5.30 -5.90
CA ALA A 267 4.95 4.64 -6.74
C ALA A 267 3.54 5.09 -6.36
N ALA A 268 2.65 5.06 -7.34
CA ALA A 268 1.23 5.26 -7.14
C ALA A 268 0.44 4.18 -7.88
N ILE A 269 -0.79 3.92 -7.44
CA ILE A 269 -1.76 3.11 -8.19
C ILE A 269 -3.07 3.87 -8.31
N LEU A 270 -3.75 3.67 -9.44
CA LEU A 270 -5.17 3.99 -9.61
C LEU A 270 -5.92 2.72 -9.98
N THR A 271 -6.99 2.40 -9.27
CA THR A 271 -7.82 1.22 -9.51
C THR A 271 -9.19 1.61 -10.07
N PHE A 272 -9.50 1.11 -11.27
CA PHE A 272 -10.75 1.41 -11.97
C PHE A 272 -11.73 0.24 -11.79
N GLY A 273 -12.50 0.29 -10.70
CA GLY A 273 -13.51 -0.71 -10.35
C GLY A 273 -14.92 -0.12 -10.40
N THR A 274 -15.69 -0.39 -9.34
CA THR A 274 -16.97 0.29 -9.10
C THR A 274 -16.76 1.79 -8.82
N GLY A 275 -15.68 2.12 -8.10
CA GLY A 275 -15.18 3.47 -7.89
C GLY A 275 -13.79 3.68 -8.50
N LEU A 276 -13.24 4.87 -8.29
CA LEU A 276 -11.84 5.20 -8.58
C LEU A 276 -11.06 5.22 -7.27
N GLY A 277 -10.37 4.13 -6.97
CA GLY A 277 -9.46 4.05 -5.84
C GLY A 277 -8.05 4.52 -6.23
N GLY A 278 -7.28 4.97 -5.25
CA GLY A 278 -5.89 5.32 -5.47
C GLY A 278 -5.07 5.18 -4.19
N ALA A 279 -3.79 4.89 -4.36
CA ALA A 279 -2.83 4.86 -3.26
C ALA A 279 -1.48 5.42 -3.72
N LEU A 280 -0.71 5.89 -2.74
CA LEU A 280 0.60 6.50 -2.94
C LEU A 280 1.59 5.84 -1.99
N ALA A 281 2.83 5.63 -2.44
CA ALA A 281 3.87 5.05 -1.62
C ALA A 281 5.24 5.66 -1.94
N ARG A 282 6.07 5.79 -0.91
CA ARG A 282 7.43 6.30 -1.01
C ARG A 282 8.36 5.45 -0.14
N GLN A 283 9.46 5.01 -0.73
CA GLN A 283 10.45 4.11 -0.12
C GLN A 283 9.79 2.84 0.47
N GLY A 284 8.86 2.25 -0.28
CA GLY A 284 8.15 1.04 0.13
C GLY A 284 7.13 1.22 1.27
N VAL A 285 6.90 2.47 1.71
CA VAL A 285 5.95 2.83 2.76
C VAL A 285 4.76 3.55 2.14
N LEU A 286 3.55 3.13 2.51
CA LEU A 286 2.31 3.78 2.08
C LEU A 286 2.22 5.20 2.66
N VAL A 287 1.76 6.14 1.85
CA VAL A 287 1.42 7.49 2.30
C VAL A 287 -0.03 7.45 2.76
N GLN A 288 -0.24 7.48 4.07
CA GLN A 288 -1.56 7.41 4.68
C GLN A 288 -1.85 8.67 5.50
N GLY A 289 -3.14 8.94 5.69
CA GLY A 289 -3.64 10.01 6.56
C GLY A 289 -4.57 9.43 7.63
N PRO A 290 -4.79 10.16 8.73
CA PRO A 290 -5.57 9.65 9.87
C PRO A 290 -7.01 9.28 9.51
N HIS A 291 -7.57 9.91 8.48
CA HIS A 291 -8.95 9.70 8.04
C HIS A 291 -9.09 8.78 6.81
N GLY A 292 -7.98 8.22 6.30
CA GLY A 292 -8.02 7.35 5.12
C GLY A 292 -8.37 8.04 3.79
N VAL A 293 -8.28 9.38 3.71
CA VAL A 293 -8.67 10.17 2.51
C VAL A 293 -7.50 10.34 1.52
N VAL A 294 -6.27 10.00 1.91
CA VAL A 294 -5.14 10.04 0.98
C VAL A 294 -5.38 9.01 -0.12
N GLY A 295 -5.31 9.44 -1.38
CA GLY A 295 -5.58 8.56 -2.52
C GLY A 295 -7.01 8.60 -3.05
N GLU A 296 -7.94 9.30 -2.40
CA GLU A 296 -9.34 9.50 -2.82
C GLU A 296 -9.48 10.46 -4.03
N PHE A 297 -8.67 10.27 -5.08
CA PHE A 297 -8.69 11.08 -6.31
C PHE A 297 -10.03 11.02 -7.03
N GLY A 298 -10.81 9.94 -6.83
CA GLY A 298 -12.17 9.81 -7.33
C GLY A 298 -13.13 10.90 -6.84
N GLN A 299 -12.87 11.47 -5.65
CA GLN A 299 -13.69 12.51 -5.04
C GLN A 299 -13.43 13.90 -5.62
N LEU A 300 -12.39 14.07 -6.45
CA LEU A 300 -12.08 15.36 -7.05
C LEU A 300 -13.26 15.87 -7.90
N PRO A 301 -13.73 17.11 -7.68
CA PRO A 301 -14.77 17.69 -8.51
C PRO A 301 -14.16 18.10 -9.86
N VAL A 302 -14.79 17.69 -10.96
CA VAL A 302 -14.40 18.07 -12.32
C VAL A 302 -15.53 18.77 -13.07
N GLY A 303 -15.13 19.74 -13.89
CA GLY A 303 -16.03 20.55 -14.68
C GLY A 303 -16.80 21.59 -13.84
N PRO A 304 -17.64 22.42 -14.51
CA PRO A 304 -18.31 23.55 -13.88
C PRO A 304 -19.38 23.15 -12.85
N LEU A 305 -19.89 21.92 -12.92
CA LEU A 305 -20.91 21.39 -12.00
C LEU A 305 -20.33 20.54 -10.87
N GLY A 306 -18.99 20.39 -10.81
CA GLY A 306 -18.32 19.63 -9.76
C GLY A 306 -18.66 18.14 -9.76
N THR A 307 -18.88 17.54 -10.93
CA THR A 307 -19.09 16.08 -11.05
C THR A 307 -17.86 15.38 -10.48
N ARG A 308 -18.05 14.41 -9.60
CA ARG A 308 -16.92 13.64 -9.05
C ARG A 308 -16.18 12.91 -10.16
N LEU A 309 -14.85 12.91 -10.09
CA LEU A 309 -13.98 12.32 -11.10
C LEU A 309 -14.27 10.83 -11.32
N GLU A 310 -14.58 10.08 -10.25
CA GLU A 310 -14.96 8.67 -10.32
C GLU A 310 -16.13 8.41 -11.30
N HIS A 311 -17.09 9.33 -11.39
CA HIS A 311 -18.25 9.21 -12.27
C HIS A 311 -17.92 9.38 -13.76
N MET A 312 -16.72 9.88 -14.05
CA MET A 312 -16.25 10.11 -15.41
C MET A 312 -15.37 8.98 -15.93
N VAL A 313 -14.65 8.28 -15.03
CA VAL A 313 -13.56 7.35 -15.40
C VAL A 313 -13.78 5.89 -14.99
N THR A 314 -14.89 5.56 -14.33
CA THR A 314 -15.18 4.19 -13.86
C THR A 314 -16.17 3.46 -14.76
N GLY A 315 -16.19 2.13 -14.68
CA GLY A 315 -17.14 1.31 -15.43
C GLY A 315 -18.60 1.72 -15.23
N PRO A 316 -19.11 1.81 -13.99
CA PRO A 316 -20.47 2.30 -13.73
C PRO A 316 -20.71 3.72 -14.24
N GLY A 317 -19.73 4.62 -14.11
CA GLY A 317 -19.81 5.99 -14.63
C GLY A 317 -19.95 6.03 -16.16
N ILE A 318 -19.18 5.21 -16.87
CA ILE A 318 -19.28 5.03 -18.33
C ILE A 318 -20.67 4.53 -18.70
N MET A 319 -21.15 3.45 -18.10
CA MET A 319 -22.45 2.86 -18.45
C MET A 319 -23.62 3.83 -18.20
N ARG A 320 -23.58 4.55 -17.07
CA ARG A 320 -24.60 5.55 -16.73
C ARG A 320 -24.62 6.70 -17.75
N ARG A 321 -23.46 7.27 -18.07
CA ARG A 321 -23.35 8.38 -19.03
C ARG A 321 -23.74 7.96 -20.45
N ALA A 322 -23.45 6.71 -20.84
CA ALA A 322 -23.92 6.16 -22.10
C ALA A 322 -25.45 6.06 -22.13
N ALA A 323 -26.08 5.54 -21.07
CA ALA A 323 -27.53 5.46 -20.96
C ALA A 323 -28.20 6.84 -20.99
N GLU A 324 -27.68 7.82 -20.25
CA GLU A 324 -28.15 9.21 -20.25
C GLU A 324 -28.05 9.86 -21.63
N ALA A 325 -27.03 9.50 -22.42
CA ALA A 325 -26.85 9.95 -23.79
C ALA A 325 -27.60 9.13 -24.85
N GLY A 326 -28.38 8.11 -24.44
CA GLY A 326 -29.09 7.20 -25.37
C GLY A 326 -28.16 6.31 -26.19
N LEU A 327 -26.93 6.05 -25.71
CA LEU A 327 -25.94 5.22 -26.36
C LEU A 327 -26.03 3.77 -25.86
N ALA A 328 -26.11 2.83 -26.79
CA ALA A 328 -26.09 1.40 -26.47
C ALA A 328 -24.66 0.90 -26.35
N LEU A 329 -24.17 0.77 -25.12
CA LEU A 329 -22.95 0.03 -24.79
C LEU A 329 -23.34 -1.27 -24.07
N SER A 330 -22.70 -2.38 -24.43
CA SER A 330 -22.84 -3.67 -23.74
C SER A 330 -21.87 -3.78 -22.57
N SER A 331 -20.72 -3.10 -22.66
CA SER A 331 -19.69 -3.09 -21.62
C SER A 331 -18.93 -1.76 -21.57
N PRO A 332 -18.25 -1.44 -20.46
CA PRO A 332 -17.36 -0.27 -20.40
C PRO A 332 -16.23 -0.29 -21.43
N ALA A 333 -15.79 -1.48 -21.86
CA ALA A 333 -14.74 -1.63 -22.87
C ALA A 333 -15.19 -1.13 -24.26
N ASP A 334 -16.50 -1.09 -24.51
CA ASP A 334 -17.07 -0.63 -25.78
C ASP A 334 -16.79 0.86 -26.02
N LEU A 335 -16.50 1.63 -24.96
CA LEU A 335 -16.03 3.02 -25.07
C LEU A 335 -14.71 3.13 -25.85
N PHE A 336 -13.89 2.08 -25.83
CA PHE A 336 -12.56 2.05 -26.45
C PHE A 336 -12.57 1.41 -27.84
N THR A 337 -13.58 0.61 -28.16
CA THR A 337 -13.64 -0.17 -29.41
C THR A 337 -14.70 0.34 -30.39
N SER A 338 -15.70 1.07 -29.93
CA SER A 338 -16.77 1.61 -30.78
C SER A 338 -16.27 2.73 -31.70
N THR A 339 -16.75 2.73 -32.94
CA THR A 339 -16.46 3.75 -33.96
C THR A 339 -17.57 4.80 -34.12
N ALA A 340 -18.64 4.70 -33.32
CA ALA A 340 -19.77 5.62 -33.42
C ALA A 340 -19.35 7.05 -32.99
N PRO A 341 -19.65 8.11 -33.77
CA PRO A 341 -19.23 9.48 -33.46
C PRO A 341 -19.65 9.98 -32.07
N ALA A 342 -20.84 9.59 -31.60
CA ALA A 342 -21.32 9.96 -30.28
C ALA A 342 -20.53 9.27 -29.15
N VAL A 343 -20.09 8.02 -29.35
CA VAL A 343 -19.22 7.32 -28.40
C VAL A 343 -17.83 7.93 -28.40
N ALA A 344 -17.32 8.37 -29.56
CA ALA A 344 -16.05 9.10 -29.64
C ALA A 344 -16.06 10.41 -28.84
N SER A 345 -17.17 11.16 -28.86
CA SER A 345 -17.33 12.36 -28.03
C SER A 345 -17.31 12.03 -26.53
N MET A 346 -18.00 10.96 -26.12
CA MET A 346 -17.99 10.48 -24.75
C MET A 346 -16.59 10.00 -24.31
N ARG A 347 -15.88 9.31 -25.20
CA ARG A 347 -14.49 8.88 -24.99
C ARG A 347 -13.55 10.06 -24.79
N ALA A 348 -13.67 11.12 -25.58
CA ALA A 348 -12.87 12.33 -25.38
C ALA A 348 -13.08 12.98 -23.99
N GLN A 349 -14.31 12.97 -23.48
CA GLN A 349 -14.60 13.45 -22.13
C GLN A 349 -14.01 12.53 -21.05
N PHE A 350 -14.05 11.21 -21.26
CA PHE A 350 -13.36 10.24 -20.40
C PHE A 350 -11.85 10.50 -20.39
N ASP A 351 -11.24 10.70 -21.56
CA ASP A 351 -9.80 10.93 -21.71
C ASP A 351 -9.35 12.19 -20.97
N GLY A 352 -10.10 13.29 -21.13
CA GLY A 352 -9.83 14.53 -20.39
C GLY A 352 -9.92 14.36 -18.88
N ALA A 353 -10.92 13.61 -18.40
CA ALA A 353 -11.05 13.30 -16.97
C ALA A 353 -9.90 12.41 -16.47
N LEU A 354 -9.50 11.39 -17.25
CA LEU A 354 -8.38 10.54 -16.88
C LEU A 354 -7.07 11.32 -16.81
N VAL A 355 -6.81 12.23 -17.76
CA VAL A 355 -5.64 13.11 -17.70
C VAL A 355 -5.64 13.95 -16.41
N ILE A 356 -6.79 14.48 -15.98
CA ILE A 356 -6.90 15.17 -14.68
C ILE A 356 -6.50 14.25 -13.53
N ALA A 357 -6.99 13.00 -13.51
CA ALA A 357 -6.64 12.04 -12.46
C ALA A 357 -5.12 11.78 -12.43
N LEU A 358 -4.53 11.47 -13.58
CA LEU A 358 -3.12 11.15 -13.71
C LEU A 358 -2.23 12.34 -13.36
N THR A 359 -2.57 13.55 -13.81
CA THR A 359 -1.86 14.77 -13.45
C THR A 359 -2.00 15.08 -11.96
N ALA A 360 -3.18 14.91 -11.35
CA ALA A 360 -3.36 15.12 -9.92
C ALA A 360 -2.48 14.20 -9.07
N VAL A 361 -2.42 12.90 -9.42
CA VAL A 361 -1.51 11.94 -8.78
C VAL A 361 -0.04 12.34 -8.96
N THR A 362 0.33 12.75 -10.18
CA THR A 362 1.70 13.14 -10.51
C THR A 362 2.14 14.36 -9.69
N VAL A 363 1.28 15.38 -9.58
CA VAL A 363 1.55 16.57 -8.77
C VAL A 363 1.61 16.24 -7.28
N ALA A 364 0.75 15.33 -6.80
CA ALA A 364 0.66 15.02 -5.39
C ALA A 364 1.86 14.21 -4.87
N ALA A 365 2.46 13.35 -5.71
CA ALA A 365 3.40 12.34 -5.23
C ALA A 365 4.71 12.23 -6.03
N GLU A 366 4.80 12.83 -7.21
CA GLU A 366 5.92 12.67 -8.15
C GLU A 366 6.42 11.21 -8.26
N PRO A 367 5.55 10.24 -8.58
CA PRO A 367 5.95 8.84 -8.59
C PRO A 367 6.89 8.52 -9.75
N ASP A 368 7.78 7.55 -9.58
CA ASP A 368 8.57 6.99 -10.68
C ASP A 368 7.66 6.19 -11.63
N VAL A 369 6.63 5.56 -11.06
CA VAL A 369 5.65 4.72 -11.76
C VAL A 369 4.24 4.94 -11.20
N LEU A 370 3.28 5.08 -12.11
CA LEU A 370 1.86 5.11 -11.78
C LEU A 370 1.19 3.90 -12.43
N VAL A 371 0.77 2.96 -11.60
CA VAL A 371 0.16 1.69 -12.02
C VAL A 371 -1.35 1.87 -12.20
N LEU A 372 -1.91 1.33 -13.27
CA LEU A 372 -3.36 1.29 -13.50
C LEU A 372 -3.88 -0.13 -13.30
N GLY A 373 -4.74 -0.31 -12.30
CA GLY A 373 -5.38 -1.58 -11.95
C GLY A 373 -6.89 -1.56 -12.14
N GLY A 374 -7.54 -2.68 -11.82
CA GLY A 374 -9.00 -2.83 -11.94
C GLY A 374 -9.47 -3.20 -13.34
N ARG A 375 -10.80 -3.36 -13.48
CA ARG A 375 -11.43 -3.99 -14.65
C ARG A 375 -11.29 -3.18 -15.95
N LEU A 376 -11.03 -1.87 -15.86
CA LEU A 376 -10.82 -1.02 -17.02
C LEU A 376 -9.35 -1.00 -17.50
N ALA A 377 -8.41 -1.44 -16.66
CA ALA A 377 -6.97 -1.40 -16.98
C ALA A 377 -6.61 -2.11 -18.31
N PRO A 378 -7.18 -3.28 -18.65
CA PRO A 378 -6.91 -3.91 -19.95
C PRO A 378 -7.32 -3.06 -21.15
N SER A 379 -8.41 -2.28 -21.05
CA SER A 379 -8.85 -1.36 -22.10
C SER A 379 -7.95 -0.11 -22.17
N LEU A 380 -7.33 0.29 -21.06
CA LEU A 380 -6.42 1.44 -21.00
C LEU A 380 -4.98 1.10 -21.44
N ALA A 381 -4.55 -0.15 -21.25
CA ALA A 381 -3.16 -0.58 -21.48
C ALA A 381 -2.61 -0.22 -22.89
N PRO A 382 -3.37 -0.37 -23.99
CA PRO A 382 -2.88 0.03 -25.32
C PRO A 382 -2.69 1.54 -25.50
N HIS A 383 -3.29 2.36 -24.63
CA HIS A 383 -3.33 3.81 -24.72
C HIS A 383 -2.39 4.53 -23.74
N LEU A 384 -1.68 3.80 -22.86
CA LEU A 384 -0.81 4.40 -21.83
C LEU A 384 0.21 5.40 -22.40
N PRO A 385 0.94 5.12 -23.51
CA PRO A 385 1.89 6.09 -24.06
C PRO A 385 1.24 7.42 -24.48
N ALA A 386 -0.03 7.39 -24.92
CA ALA A 386 -0.75 8.61 -25.27
C ALA A 386 -1.11 9.42 -24.01
N TYR A 387 -1.49 8.75 -22.91
CA TYR A 387 -1.75 9.43 -21.64
C TYR A 387 -0.47 9.96 -20.99
N GLU A 388 0.67 9.26 -21.09
CA GLU A 388 1.98 9.79 -20.70
C GLU A 388 2.28 11.11 -21.42
N ALA A 389 2.14 11.12 -22.75
CA ALA A 389 2.35 12.33 -23.55
C ALA A 389 1.38 13.48 -23.16
N ALA A 390 0.12 13.15 -22.85
CA ALA A 390 -0.87 14.13 -22.42
C ALA A 390 -0.55 14.71 -21.03
N VAL A 391 -0.08 13.88 -20.09
CA VAL A 391 0.36 14.34 -18.76
C VAL A 391 1.61 15.22 -18.88
N ALA A 392 2.57 14.84 -19.74
CA ALA A 392 3.79 15.61 -20.00
C ALA A 392 3.54 17.03 -20.53
N HIS A 393 2.37 17.26 -21.14
CA HIS A 393 1.96 18.60 -21.56
C HIS A 393 1.57 19.52 -20.39
N HIS A 394 1.13 18.95 -19.27
CA HIS A 394 0.68 19.68 -18.09
C HIS A 394 1.78 19.79 -17.03
N VAL A 395 2.57 18.74 -16.86
CA VAL A 395 3.64 18.65 -15.86
C VAL A 395 4.92 18.15 -16.53
N HIS A 396 6.02 18.87 -16.34
CA HIS A 396 7.33 18.53 -16.95
C HIS A 396 8.04 17.33 -16.31
N CYS A 397 7.42 16.69 -15.32
CA CYS A 397 7.76 15.39 -14.78
C CYS A 397 6.59 14.45 -15.08
N THR A 398 6.85 13.32 -15.73
CA THR A 398 5.80 12.34 -16.07
C THR A 398 6.22 10.96 -15.57
N PRO A 399 5.40 10.31 -14.73
CA PRO A 399 5.67 8.95 -14.30
C PRO A 399 5.56 8.00 -15.49
N ARG A 400 6.29 6.88 -15.43
CA ARG A 400 5.97 5.75 -16.30
C ARG A 400 4.59 5.21 -15.95
N LEU A 401 3.69 5.11 -16.92
CA LEU A 401 2.40 4.46 -16.75
C LEU A 401 2.55 2.96 -17.05
N ALA A 402 1.97 2.11 -16.20
CA ALA A 402 2.02 0.67 -16.38
C ALA A 402 0.68 0.01 -16.01
N PRO A 403 0.24 -1.04 -16.70
CA PRO A 403 -0.85 -1.87 -16.18
C PRO A 403 -0.37 -2.63 -14.93
N ALA A 404 -1.30 -2.94 -14.02
CA ALA A 404 -1.03 -3.80 -12.87
C ALA A 404 -0.55 -5.18 -13.34
N ALA A 405 0.62 -5.62 -12.88
CA ALA A 405 1.22 -6.88 -13.30
C ALA A 405 0.59 -8.08 -12.61
N LEU A 406 0.08 -7.91 -11.38
CA LEU A 406 -0.65 -8.93 -10.63
C LEU A 406 -2.14 -8.96 -10.96
N GLY A 407 -2.59 -8.11 -11.90
CA GLY A 407 -3.97 -8.09 -12.38
C GLY A 407 -4.99 -7.91 -11.27
N SER A 408 -5.91 -8.86 -11.13
CA SER A 408 -6.94 -8.85 -10.09
C SER A 408 -6.43 -9.31 -8.72
N TYR A 409 -5.22 -9.85 -8.63
CA TYR A 409 -4.61 -10.34 -7.38
C TYR A 409 -3.72 -9.30 -6.68
N SER A 410 -3.53 -8.10 -7.25
CA SER A 410 -2.69 -7.05 -6.63
C SER A 410 -3.07 -6.81 -5.17
N GLY A 411 -4.37 -6.73 -4.86
CA GLY A 411 -4.88 -6.55 -3.49
C GLY A 411 -4.54 -7.72 -2.56
N ALA A 412 -4.82 -8.96 -2.97
CA ALA A 412 -4.56 -10.14 -2.14
C ALA A 412 -3.05 -10.37 -1.92
N CYS A 413 -2.21 -10.16 -2.95
CA CYS A 413 -0.76 -10.19 -2.81
C CYS A 413 -0.24 -9.11 -1.85
N GLY A 414 -0.78 -7.88 -1.94
CA GLY A 414 -0.46 -6.82 -1.01
C GLY A 414 -0.92 -7.07 0.42
N ALA A 415 -2.06 -7.72 0.59
CA ALA A 415 -2.54 -8.17 1.89
C ALA A 415 -1.56 -9.19 2.50
N VAL A 416 -1.05 -10.14 1.71
CA VAL A 416 0.03 -11.03 2.16
C VAL A 416 1.28 -10.24 2.59
N VAL A 417 1.70 -9.24 1.79
CA VAL A 417 2.83 -8.36 2.15
C VAL A 417 2.60 -7.67 3.49
N ALA A 418 1.42 -7.11 3.71
CA ALA A 418 1.07 -6.44 4.97
C ALA A 418 1.12 -7.41 6.16
N ALA A 419 0.59 -8.63 6.01
CA ALA A 419 0.60 -9.65 7.05
C ALA A 419 2.04 -10.13 7.35
N LEU A 420 2.86 -10.32 6.32
CA LEU A 420 4.28 -10.67 6.47
C LEU A 420 5.08 -9.58 7.17
N ARG A 421 4.84 -8.30 6.85
CA ARG A 421 5.47 -7.17 7.55
C ARG A 421 5.10 -7.15 9.04
N GLY A 422 3.86 -7.49 9.38
CA GLY A 422 3.42 -7.72 10.77
C GLY A 422 4.25 -8.83 11.43
N CYS A 423 4.28 -10.01 10.82
CA CYS A 423 5.05 -11.15 11.34
C CYS A 423 6.55 -10.84 11.49
N TYR A 424 7.15 -10.15 10.51
CA TYR A 424 8.56 -9.78 10.55
C TYR A 424 8.86 -8.79 11.68
N ARG A 425 7.97 -7.82 11.91
CA ARG A 425 8.06 -6.91 13.06
C ARG A 425 8.06 -7.67 14.38
N ASP A 426 7.15 -8.64 14.52
CA ASP A 426 7.04 -9.43 15.75
C ASP A 426 8.24 -10.35 15.96
N LEU A 427 8.81 -10.86 14.87
CA LEU A 427 10.09 -11.57 14.87
C LEU A 427 11.27 -10.64 15.22
N GLY A 428 11.08 -9.33 15.23
CA GLY A 428 12.07 -8.34 15.61
C GLY A 428 12.88 -7.76 14.45
N VAL A 429 12.40 -7.81 13.21
CA VAL A 429 12.99 -7.06 12.07
C VAL A 429 12.83 -5.56 12.31
N ASP A 430 13.86 -4.78 11.94
CA ASP A 430 13.83 -3.32 12.10
C ASP A 430 12.75 -2.68 11.20
N GLU A 431 12.02 -1.69 11.73
CA GLU A 431 10.91 -1.03 11.03
C GLU A 431 11.31 -0.39 9.70
N ASP A 432 12.52 0.19 9.62
CA ASP A 432 13.05 0.81 8.41
C ASP A 432 13.29 -0.20 7.29
N ALA A 433 13.40 -1.50 7.62
CA ALA A 433 13.56 -2.56 6.66
C ALA A 433 12.24 -3.12 6.13
N LEU A 434 11.13 -2.92 6.86
CA LEU A 434 9.83 -3.49 6.48
C LEU A 434 9.34 -2.94 5.13
N GLY A 435 9.68 -1.70 4.78
CA GLY A 435 9.33 -1.09 3.49
C GLY A 435 9.89 -1.85 2.28
N ASP A 436 11.02 -2.54 2.45
CA ASP A 436 11.70 -3.24 1.37
C ASP A 436 11.36 -4.73 1.31
N VAL A 437 10.60 -5.27 2.26
CA VAL A 437 10.37 -6.73 2.40
C VAL A 437 8.87 -7.06 2.43
N PRO A 438 8.47 -8.31 2.05
CA PRO A 438 9.29 -9.40 1.51
C PRO A 438 9.91 -9.09 0.14
N MET A 439 11.07 -9.67 -0.13
CA MET A 439 11.77 -9.61 -1.40
C MET A 439 11.68 -10.94 -2.15
N GLY A 440 11.51 -10.91 -3.47
CA GLY A 440 11.55 -12.11 -4.32
C GLY A 440 10.60 -12.04 -5.52
N ALA A 441 10.48 -13.16 -6.23
CA ALA A 441 9.53 -13.34 -7.34
C ALA A 441 8.42 -14.36 -6.99
N ALA A 442 8.23 -14.67 -5.71
CA ALA A 442 7.42 -15.82 -5.30
C ALA A 442 5.90 -15.62 -5.53
N LEU A 443 5.40 -14.38 -5.57
CA LEU A 443 3.99 -14.07 -5.82
C LEU A 443 3.80 -13.42 -7.19
N ASP A 444 3.92 -14.22 -8.26
CA ASP A 444 3.49 -13.85 -9.61
C ASP A 444 2.27 -14.66 -10.06
N LEU A 445 1.66 -14.28 -11.19
CA LEU A 445 0.42 -14.92 -11.66
C LEU A 445 0.60 -16.42 -11.96
N ASP A 446 1.77 -16.84 -12.44
CA ASP A 446 2.04 -18.25 -12.76
C ASP A 446 2.13 -19.09 -11.47
N ALA A 447 2.80 -18.55 -10.44
CA ALA A 447 2.90 -19.18 -9.13
C ALA A 447 1.54 -19.27 -8.43
N LEU A 448 0.69 -18.25 -8.58
CA LEU A 448 -0.68 -18.27 -8.04
C LEU A 448 -1.53 -19.34 -8.73
N GLU A 449 -1.47 -19.44 -10.05
CA GLU A 449 -2.23 -20.43 -10.80
C GLU A 449 -1.83 -21.87 -10.43
N ALA A 450 -0.55 -22.10 -10.14
CA ALA A 450 -0.04 -23.40 -9.73
C ALA A 450 -0.61 -23.91 -8.39
N VAL A 451 -1.16 -23.03 -7.55
CA VAL A 451 -1.71 -23.38 -6.22
C VAL A 451 -3.21 -23.04 -6.08
N ARG A 452 -3.90 -22.88 -7.21
CA ARG A 452 -5.34 -22.61 -7.22
C ARG A 452 -6.11 -23.80 -6.66
N ALA A 453 -6.87 -23.56 -5.59
CA ALA A 453 -7.67 -24.55 -4.86
C ALA A 453 -8.98 -24.92 -5.57
#